data_AF-A0A1A7KCA9-F1
#
_entry.id   AF-A0A1A7KCA9-F1
#
_cell.length_a   1.000
_cell.length_b   1.000
_cell.length_c   1.000
_cell.angle_alpha   90.00
_cell.angle_beta   90.00
_cell.angle_gamma   90.00
#
_symmetry.space_group_name_H-M   'P 1'
#
loop_
_entity.id
_entity.type
_entity.pdbx_description
1 polymer ?
#
loop_
_entity_poly.entity_id
_entity_poly.type
_entity_poly.pdbx_seq_one_letter_code
_entity_poly.pdbx_strand_id
1 'polypeptide(L)'
;MTFIYKAIYLSIFSIFSCTLINAQDKVPFGVVKAEEGYAMVRVHKEDYRKIVDKIRMKKGDVFVYVKPAPGETEWIWIKYPEKEELPKPFVRYDSLNKEGMVNKGRIAFIDQLPKFTPVLSKNGRSITFTDNNNQKIPTAQRTKVVIDIYPSSAKFKKQEKDAEGNIVKIDKQKTWGLGKELPEDLKEIKSVRVQQPGRGSVFVREAIKNMFDPTMDFDNMGVTSIDDDHIFLYMINGSGEHRYTTFWTIKEGRAISQIIYSNPE
;
A
#
# COMPACT_ATOMS: atom_id res chain seq x y z
N MET A 1 -3.90 -56.91 4.99
CA MET A 1 -4.88 -55.85 4.65
C MET A 1 -4.67 -54.63 5.56
N THR A 2 -3.45 -54.09 5.59
CA THR A 2 -3.04 -53.02 6.55
C THR A 2 -2.06 -52.01 5.93
N PHE A 3 -1.49 -52.32 4.76
CA PHE A 3 -0.58 -51.42 4.04
C PHE A 3 -1.29 -50.40 3.14
N ILE A 4 -2.47 -50.73 2.61
CA ILE A 4 -3.22 -49.86 1.69
C ILE A 4 -3.84 -48.65 2.43
N TYR A 5 -4.16 -48.79 3.72
CA TYR A 5 -4.73 -47.68 4.49
C TYR A 5 -3.71 -46.61 4.89
N LYS A 6 -2.42 -46.92 5.05
CA LYS A 6 -1.41 -45.92 5.45
C LYS A 6 -0.98 -44.99 4.31
N ALA A 7 -1.02 -45.46 3.07
CA ALA A 7 -0.65 -44.65 1.90
C ALA A 7 -1.71 -43.57 1.57
N ILE A 8 -2.98 -43.82 1.92
CA ILE A 8 -4.09 -42.89 1.64
C ILE A 8 -4.10 -41.72 2.64
N TYR A 9 -3.70 -41.93 3.90
CA TYR A 9 -3.60 -40.83 4.86
C TYR A 9 -2.42 -39.89 4.58
N LEU A 10 -1.32 -40.40 4.03
CA LEU A 10 -0.17 -39.57 3.63
C LEU A 10 -0.44 -38.72 2.38
N SER A 11 -1.27 -39.21 1.44
CA SER A 11 -1.63 -38.42 0.25
C SER A 11 -2.66 -37.32 0.57
N ILE A 12 -3.59 -37.55 1.51
CA ILE A 12 -4.57 -36.54 1.93
C ILE A 12 -3.92 -35.42 2.76
N PHE A 13 -2.87 -35.71 3.54
CA PHE A 13 -2.12 -34.67 4.27
C PHE A 13 -1.19 -33.84 3.37
N SER A 14 -0.71 -34.41 2.26
CA SER A 14 0.14 -33.70 1.30
C SER A 14 -0.65 -32.70 0.44
N ILE A 15 -1.92 -33.01 0.12
CA ILE A 15 -2.79 -32.10 -0.65
C ILE A 15 -3.27 -30.91 0.21
N PHE A 16 -3.33 -31.06 1.54
CA PHE A 16 -3.73 -29.98 2.45
C PHE A 16 -2.60 -29.00 2.83
N SER A 17 -1.37 -29.23 2.37
CA SER A 17 -0.21 -28.40 2.74
C SER A 17 0.11 -27.30 1.72
N CYS A 18 -0.57 -27.26 0.57
CA CYS A 18 -0.25 -26.37 -0.55
C CYS A 18 -1.30 -25.27 -0.82
N THR A 19 -2.33 -25.11 0.01
CA THR A 19 -3.48 -24.22 -0.32
C THR A 19 -3.58 -22.93 0.51
N LEU A 20 -2.61 -22.61 1.37
CA LEU A 20 -2.68 -21.43 2.26
C LEU A 20 -1.75 -20.27 1.89
N ILE A 21 -1.07 -20.34 0.75
CA ILE A 21 -0.45 -19.16 0.14
C ILE A 21 -0.93 -19.09 -1.30
N ASN A 22 -2.24 -18.84 -1.47
CA ASN A 22 -2.66 -18.21 -2.71
C ASN A 22 -1.87 -16.91 -2.80
N ALA A 23 -1.14 -16.82 -3.90
CA ALA A 23 -0.18 -15.79 -4.19
C ALA A 23 -0.81 -14.41 -4.04
N GLN A 24 -0.01 -13.49 -3.52
CA GLN A 24 -0.33 -12.07 -3.50
C GLN A 24 -0.31 -11.58 -4.95
N ASP A 25 -1.45 -11.63 -5.63
CA ASP A 25 -1.48 -11.54 -7.10
C ASP A 25 -1.29 -10.13 -7.66
N LYS A 26 -1.17 -9.08 -6.83
CA LYS A 26 -1.20 -7.70 -7.36
C LYS A 26 -0.29 -6.66 -6.72
N VAL A 27 -0.12 -6.69 -5.39
CA VAL A 27 0.63 -5.64 -4.70
C VAL A 27 1.28 -6.19 -3.44
N PRO A 28 2.61 -6.05 -3.26
CA PRO A 28 3.35 -6.73 -2.21
C PRO A 28 3.18 -6.10 -0.83
N PHE A 29 2.06 -5.43 -0.53
CA PHE A 29 1.88 -4.71 0.73
C PHE A 29 1.19 -5.56 1.80
N GLY A 30 1.64 -5.39 3.04
CA GLY A 30 0.97 -5.88 4.22
C GLY A 30 0.96 -4.83 5.32
N VAL A 31 0.12 -5.06 6.32
CA VAL A 31 -0.09 -4.16 7.44
C VAL A 31 -0.12 -4.90 8.77
N VAL A 32 0.27 -4.22 9.84
CA VAL A 32 0.20 -4.77 11.19
C VAL A 32 -1.23 -4.68 11.72
N LYS A 33 -1.80 -5.84 12.11
CA LYS A 33 -3.16 -5.93 12.66
C LYS A 33 -3.22 -6.30 14.14
N ALA A 34 -2.06 -6.46 14.79
CA ALA A 34 -1.95 -7.00 16.15
C ALA A 34 -2.90 -6.33 17.15
N GLU A 35 -3.68 -7.14 17.88
CA GLU A 35 -4.63 -6.68 18.92
C GLU A 35 -3.92 -5.98 20.09
N GLU A 36 -2.73 -6.46 20.47
CA GLU A 36 -1.84 -5.84 21.47
C GLU A 36 -1.20 -4.52 20.95
N GLY A 37 -1.56 -4.08 19.75
CA GLY A 37 -1.15 -2.81 19.17
C GLY A 37 0.23 -2.81 18.53
N TYR A 38 1.00 -3.91 18.59
CA TYR A 38 2.30 -3.98 17.91
C TYR A 38 2.71 -5.39 17.43
N ALA A 39 3.62 -5.41 16.46
CA ALA A 39 4.35 -6.59 15.98
C ALA A 39 5.86 -6.38 16.16
N MET A 40 6.57 -7.46 16.44
CA MET A 40 8.03 -7.43 16.62
C MET A 40 8.71 -7.77 15.30
N VAL A 41 9.69 -6.96 14.91
CA VAL A 41 10.58 -7.26 13.78
C VAL A 41 11.89 -7.82 14.32
N ARG A 42 12.35 -8.93 13.73
CA ARG A 42 13.61 -9.62 14.09
C ARG A 42 14.59 -9.61 12.91
N VAL A 43 15.89 -9.71 13.21
CA VAL A 43 16.95 -9.92 12.21
C VAL A 43 17.24 -11.42 12.07
N HIS A 44 17.93 -11.84 11.01
CA HIS A 44 18.22 -13.24 10.67
C HIS A 44 18.94 -14.01 11.79
N LYS A 45 18.75 -15.33 11.80
CA LYS A 45 19.24 -16.28 12.81
C LYS A 45 20.77 -16.37 12.92
N GLU A 46 21.50 -16.08 11.85
CA GLU A 46 22.97 -16.09 11.85
C GLU A 46 23.58 -14.86 12.54
N ASP A 47 22.78 -13.81 12.77
CA ASP A 47 23.16 -12.61 13.55
C ASP A 47 22.81 -12.72 15.06
N TYR A 48 22.28 -13.88 15.52
CA TYR A 48 21.73 -14.08 16.88
C TYR A 48 22.69 -13.84 18.06
N ARG A 49 24.00 -13.64 17.85
CA ARG A 49 24.89 -13.35 18.99
C ARG A 49 24.70 -11.96 19.58
N LYS A 50 23.94 -11.08 18.93
CA LYS A 50 23.41 -9.87 19.58
C LYS A 50 21.96 -9.67 19.17
N ILE A 51 21.04 -9.74 20.14
CA ILE A 51 19.76 -9.03 20.02
C ILE A 51 20.13 -7.55 20.00
N VAL A 52 20.37 -6.98 18.82
CA VAL A 52 20.85 -5.59 18.70
C VAL A 52 19.70 -4.60 18.90
N ASP A 53 18.49 -4.90 18.45
CA ASP A 53 17.31 -4.14 18.83
C ASP A 53 16.01 -4.86 18.44
N LYS A 54 14.94 -4.67 19.23
CA LYS A 54 13.60 -5.19 18.93
C LYS A 54 12.75 -4.05 18.42
N ILE A 55 12.70 -3.87 17.10
CA ILE A 55 11.87 -2.83 16.49
C ILE A 55 10.40 -3.22 16.63
N ARG A 56 9.61 -2.31 17.20
CA ARG A 56 8.16 -2.46 17.38
C ARG A 56 7.43 -1.74 16.25
N MET A 57 6.74 -2.49 15.41
CA MET A 57 5.78 -1.94 14.46
C MET A 57 4.42 -1.80 15.14
N LYS A 58 3.76 -0.66 15.02
CA LYS A 58 2.44 -0.37 15.58
C LYS A 58 1.34 -0.89 14.66
N LYS A 59 0.14 -1.12 15.19
CA LYS A 59 -1.06 -1.39 14.38
C LYS A 59 -1.23 -0.31 13.29
N GLY A 60 -1.51 -0.75 12.07
CA GLY A 60 -1.61 0.09 10.89
C GLY A 60 -0.29 0.44 10.21
N ASP A 61 0.86 0.05 10.79
CA ASP A 61 2.14 0.17 10.08
C ASP A 61 2.15 -0.72 8.84
N VAL A 62 2.69 -0.18 7.75
CA VAL A 62 2.75 -0.83 6.44
C VAL A 62 4.15 -1.36 6.18
N PHE A 63 4.23 -2.49 5.48
CA PHE A 63 5.46 -3.07 4.98
C PHE A 63 5.26 -3.66 3.57
N VAL A 64 6.37 -3.96 2.92
CA VAL A 64 6.45 -4.73 1.67
C VAL A 64 6.89 -6.15 1.99
N TYR A 65 6.11 -7.13 1.56
CA TYR A 65 6.47 -8.54 1.59
C TYR A 65 7.62 -8.82 0.63
N VAL A 66 8.57 -9.64 1.08
CA VAL A 66 9.72 -10.05 0.26
C VAL A 66 9.67 -11.55 -0.02
N LYS A 67 9.65 -12.37 1.04
CA LYS A 67 9.72 -13.83 0.94
C LYS A 67 9.36 -14.51 2.26
N PRO A 68 9.12 -15.84 2.28
CA PRO A 68 9.05 -16.59 3.54
C PRO A 68 10.38 -16.50 4.30
N ALA A 69 10.33 -16.55 5.63
CA ALA A 69 11.55 -16.60 6.43
C ALA A 69 12.27 -17.96 6.28
N PRO A 70 13.60 -18.00 6.08
CA PRO A 70 14.33 -19.25 5.97
C PRO A 70 14.20 -20.10 7.24
N GLY A 71 13.66 -21.31 7.10
CA GLY A 71 13.52 -22.26 8.22
C GLY A 71 12.49 -21.90 9.28
N GLU A 72 11.65 -20.86 9.07
CA GLU A 72 10.61 -20.44 10.01
C GLU A 72 9.25 -20.29 9.30
N THR A 73 8.33 -21.25 9.51
CA THR A 73 7.03 -21.29 8.80
C THR A 73 6.09 -20.14 9.19
N GLU A 74 6.20 -19.66 10.43
CA GLU A 74 5.32 -18.63 11.00
C GLU A 74 5.83 -17.19 10.79
N TRP A 75 6.97 -17.03 10.12
CA TRP A 75 7.60 -15.73 9.91
C TRP A 75 7.77 -15.43 8.43
N ILE A 76 7.71 -14.16 8.09
CA ILE A 76 7.96 -13.66 6.74
C ILE A 76 9.02 -12.58 6.78
N TRP A 77 9.79 -12.48 5.71
CA TRP A 77 10.73 -11.41 5.47
C TRP A 77 10.02 -10.21 4.84
N ILE A 78 10.26 -9.02 5.39
CA ILE A 78 9.62 -7.78 5.00
C ILE A 78 10.63 -6.64 4.84
N LYS A 79 10.27 -5.68 3.99
CA LYS A 79 10.87 -4.36 3.87
C LYS A 79 9.95 -3.33 4.48
N TYR A 80 10.46 -2.38 5.25
CA TYR A 80 9.64 -1.36 5.90
C TYR A 80 10.36 -0.01 5.96
N PRO A 81 9.62 1.10 6.07
CA PRO A 81 10.23 2.41 6.16
C PRO A 81 10.92 2.62 7.51
N GLU A 82 12.04 3.33 7.48
CA GLU A 82 12.64 3.87 8.70
C GLU A 82 11.74 5.00 9.23
N LYS A 83 11.30 4.87 10.48
CA LYS A 83 10.43 5.86 11.08
C LYS A 83 11.23 7.06 11.54
N GLU A 84 10.80 8.24 11.13
CA GLU A 84 11.34 9.49 11.67
C GLU A 84 10.95 9.59 13.17
N GLU A 85 11.89 10.06 14.00
CA GLU A 85 11.65 10.24 15.43
C GLU A 85 10.67 11.39 15.73
N LEU A 86 10.56 12.36 14.80
CA LEU A 86 9.71 13.54 14.96
C LEU A 86 8.37 13.37 14.23
N PRO A 87 7.24 13.73 14.87
CA PRO A 87 5.93 13.62 14.26
C PRO A 87 5.73 14.72 13.20
N LYS A 88 6.01 14.39 11.94
CA LYS A 88 5.50 15.19 10.81
C LYS A 88 4.01 14.88 10.59
N PRO A 89 3.21 15.85 10.12
CA PRO A 89 1.81 15.60 9.76
C PRO A 89 1.63 14.54 8.67
N PHE A 90 2.62 14.42 7.78
CA PHE A 90 2.67 13.44 6.70
C PHE A 90 4.13 13.10 6.38
N VAL A 91 4.41 11.84 6.05
CA VAL A 91 5.74 11.37 5.62
C VAL A 91 5.62 10.54 4.34
N ARG A 92 6.46 10.85 3.35
CA ARG A 92 6.59 10.03 2.13
C ARG A 92 7.89 9.24 2.19
N TYR A 93 7.77 7.93 1.98
CA TYR A 93 8.88 6.99 1.85
C TYR A 93 9.01 6.57 0.39
N ASP A 94 10.09 6.96 -0.27
CA ASP A 94 10.43 6.55 -1.63
C ASP A 94 11.59 5.53 -1.68
N SER A 95 12.02 5.07 -0.51
CA SER A 95 12.96 3.97 -0.31
C SER A 95 12.59 3.18 0.95
N LEU A 96 12.81 1.87 0.92
CA LEU A 96 12.56 0.96 2.04
C LEU A 96 13.88 0.31 2.44
N ASN A 97 14.60 0.96 3.35
CA ASN A 97 16.00 0.63 3.69
C ASN A 97 16.12 -0.33 4.88
N LYS A 98 15.01 -0.65 5.55
CA LYS A 98 15.01 -1.60 6.67
C LYS A 98 14.38 -2.91 6.23
N GLU A 99 14.97 -3.98 6.71
CA GLU A 99 14.51 -5.35 6.48
C GLU A 99 14.43 -6.12 7.80
N GLY A 100 13.60 -7.16 7.82
CA GLY A 100 13.55 -8.08 8.93
C GLY A 100 12.38 -9.05 8.83
N MET A 101 12.23 -9.85 9.87
CA MET A 101 11.22 -10.90 9.97
C MET A 101 10.08 -10.46 10.87
N VAL A 102 8.84 -10.63 10.41
CA VAL A 102 7.62 -10.42 11.21
C VAL A 102 6.77 -11.68 11.24
N ASN A 103 6.07 -11.91 12.35
CA ASN A 103 5.21 -13.07 12.52
C ASN A 103 3.89 -12.91 11.74
N LYS A 104 3.53 -13.95 10.97
CA LYS A 104 2.32 -14.00 10.12
C LYS A 104 1.03 -13.74 10.90
N GLY A 105 0.92 -14.21 12.14
CA GLY A 105 -0.28 -14.04 12.96
C GLY A 105 -0.56 -12.59 13.37
N ARG A 106 0.44 -11.70 13.29
CA ARG A 106 0.34 -10.29 13.72
C ARG A 106 0.08 -9.32 12.56
N ILE A 107 -0.05 -9.82 11.34
CA ILE A 107 -0.19 -9.03 10.12
C ILE A 107 -1.41 -9.46 9.29
N ALA A 108 -1.79 -8.63 8.33
CA ALA A 108 -2.66 -9.00 7.23
C ALA A 108 -2.07 -8.44 5.93
N PHE A 109 -2.25 -9.19 4.84
CA PHE A 109 -2.05 -8.64 3.51
C PHE A 109 -3.27 -7.81 3.10
N ILE A 110 -3.03 -6.81 2.27
CA ILE A 110 -4.06 -5.81 1.92
C ILE A 110 -5.23 -6.41 1.12
N ASP A 111 -4.98 -7.48 0.39
CA ASP A 111 -5.96 -8.22 -0.40
C ASP A 111 -6.89 -9.08 0.47
N GLN A 112 -6.46 -9.41 1.69
CA GLN A 112 -7.22 -10.15 2.71
C GLN A 112 -8.12 -9.24 3.55
N LEU A 113 -7.93 -7.93 3.50
CA LEU A 113 -8.69 -6.98 4.28
C LEU A 113 -10.02 -6.61 3.61
N PRO A 114 -11.04 -6.18 4.38
CA PRO A 114 -12.30 -5.70 3.84
C PRO A 114 -12.11 -4.57 2.83
N LYS A 115 -12.65 -4.74 1.62
CA LYS A 115 -12.47 -3.78 0.51
C LYS A 115 -13.66 -2.83 0.42
N PHE A 116 -13.38 -1.58 0.10
CA PHE A 116 -14.42 -0.60 -0.21
C PHE A 116 -14.89 -0.80 -1.65
N THR A 117 -16.15 -0.49 -1.93
CA THR A 117 -16.72 -0.60 -3.27
C THR A 117 -16.36 0.65 -4.09
N PRO A 118 -15.66 0.53 -5.22
CA PRO A 118 -15.36 1.64 -6.11
C PRO A 118 -16.55 2.00 -7.01
N VAL A 119 -16.70 3.28 -7.31
CA VAL A 119 -17.65 3.82 -8.29
C VAL A 119 -16.98 4.94 -9.07
N LEU A 120 -17.03 4.86 -10.39
CA LEU A 120 -16.60 5.93 -11.28
C LEU A 120 -17.73 6.94 -11.46
N SER A 121 -17.42 8.21 -11.30
CA SER A 121 -18.35 9.30 -11.60
C SER A 121 -18.71 9.35 -13.09
N LYS A 122 -19.91 9.86 -13.41
CA LYS A 122 -20.40 9.94 -14.80
C LYS A 122 -19.49 10.75 -15.74
N ASN A 123 -18.73 11.72 -15.22
CA ASN A 123 -17.82 12.54 -16.01
C ASN A 123 -16.41 11.92 -16.16
N GLY A 124 -16.16 10.74 -15.56
CA GLY A 124 -14.88 10.04 -15.61
C GLY A 124 -13.72 10.73 -14.89
N ARG A 125 -13.98 11.72 -14.03
CA ARG A 125 -12.93 12.53 -13.35
C ARG A 125 -12.80 12.27 -11.86
N SER A 126 -13.76 11.59 -11.28
CA SER A 126 -13.76 11.26 -9.85
C SER A 126 -14.06 9.79 -9.63
N ILE A 127 -13.35 9.18 -8.68
CA ILE A 127 -13.59 7.82 -8.19
C ILE A 127 -14.00 7.93 -6.73
N THR A 128 -15.06 7.22 -6.36
CA THR A 128 -15.52 7.13 -4.96
C THR A 128 -15.45 5.68 -4.50
N PHE A 129 -14.67 5.44 -3.45
CA PHE A 129 -14.68 4.19 -2.71
C PHE A 129 -15.62 4.35 -1.51
N THR A 130 -16.59 3.47 -1.35
CA THR A 130 -17.51 3.49 -0.19
C THR A 130 -17.35 2.21 0.63
N ASP A 131 -17.21 2.37 1.94
CA ASP A 131 -17.26 1.23 2.86
C ASP A 131 -18.68 0.68 2.96
N ASN A 132 -18.90 -0.49 2.38
CA ASN A 132 -20.18 -1.18 2.37
C ASN A 132 -20.19 -2.43 3.27
N ASN A 133 -19.18 -2.61 4.12
CA ASN A 133 -19.06 -3.80 4.98
C ASN A 133 -20.17 -3.87 6.04
N ASN A 134 -20.73 -2.72 6.43
CA ASN A 134 -21.87 -2.66 7.35
C ASN A 134 -23.12 -2.08 6.68
N GLN A 135 -24.03 -2.95 6.27
CA GLN A 135 -25.27 -2.56 5.60
C GLN A 135 -26.23 -1.76 6.50
N LYS A 136 -26.08 -1.83 7.84
CA LYS A 136 -26.94 -1.09 8.78
C LYS A 136 -26.67 0.41 8.79
N ILE A 137 -25.49 0.84 8.33
CA ILE A 137 -25.13 2.25 8.25
C ILE A 137 -25.74 2.83 6.96
N PRO A 138 -26.53 3.93 7.04
CA PRO A 138 -27.05 4.60 5.85
C PRO A 138 -25.93 5.05 4.90
N THR A 139 -26.13 4.94 3.59
CA THR A 139 -25.10 5.29 2.57
C THR A 139 -24.56 6.72 2.69
N ALA A 140 -25.36 7.65 3.20
CA ALA A 140 -24.92 9.03 3.44
C ALA A 140 -23.91 9.16 4.59
N GLN A 141 -23.93 8.21 5.54
CA GLN A 141 -23.08 8.17 6.73
C GLN A 141 -21.92 7.18 6.60
N ARG A 142 -21.85 6.41 5.51
CA ARG A 142 -20.73 5.47 5.27
C ARG A 142 -19.43 6.23 5.02
N THR A 143 -18.33 5.60 5.44
CA THR A 143 -16.99 6.08 5.14
C THR A 143 -16.74 6.05 3.62
N LYS A 144 -16.18 7.13 3.09
CA LYS A 144 -15.87 7.29 1.67
C LYS A 144 -14.47 7.84 1.47
N VAL A 145 -13.78 7.34 0.46
CA VAL A 145 -12.55 7.94 -0.08
C VAL A 145 -12.85 8.39 -1.51
N VAL A 146 -12.75 9.70 -1.76
CA VAL A 146 -13.05 10.30 -3.06
C VAL A 146 -11.76 10.83 -3.66
N ILE A 147 -11.44 10.40 -4.87
CA ILE A 147 -10.22 10.76 -5.59
C ILE A 147 -10.63 11.53 -6.84
N ASP A 148 -10.09 12.73 -7.00
CA ASP A 148 -10.33 13.60 -8.15
C ASP A 148 -9.09 13.65 -9.04
N ILE A 149 -9.27 13.28 -10.31
CA ILE A 149 -8.24 13.17 -11.32
C ILE A 149 -8.59 14.08 -12.49
N TYR A 150 -7.67 14.99 -12.81
CA TYR A 150 -7.87 16.01 -13.83
C TYR A 150 -6.61 16.20 -14.67
N PRO A 151 -6.72 16.86 -15.84
CA PRO A 151 -5.57 17.28 -16.62
C PRO A 151 -4.53 18.03 -15.78
N SER A 152 -3.28 17.67 -16.01
CA SER A 152 -2.12 18.25 -15.35
C SER A 152 -1.75 19.59 -15.97
N SER A 153 -1.27 20.51 -15.14
CA SER A 153 -0.68 21.77 -15.59
C SER A 153 0.86 21.70 -15.64
N ALA A 154 1.44 20.49 -15.55
CA ALA A 154 2.87 20.22 -15.59
C ALA A 154 3.61 20.87 -16.76
N LYS A 155 2.96 20.96 -17.93
CA LYS A 155 3.53 21.57 -19.13
C LYS A 155 3.91 23.04 -18.98
N PHE A 156 3.27 23.76 -18.05
CA PHE A 156 3.54 25.18 -17.78
C PHE A 156 4.53 25.41 -16.62
N LYS A 157 5.05 24.32 -16.04
CA LYS A 157 5.90 24.36 -14.86
C LYS A 157 7.37 24.15 -15.23
N LYS A 158 8.27 24.58 -14.35
CA LYS A 158 9.72 24.41 -14.56
C LYS A 158 10.08 22.93 -14.42
N GLN A 159 10.68 22.37 -15.47
CA GLN A 159 11.16 20.99 -15.51
C GLN A 159 12.68 20.96 -15.29
N GLU A 160 13.16 19.95 -14.57
CA GLU A 160 14.58 19.61 -14.48
C GLU A 160 14.76 18.18 -14.99
N LYS A 161 15.77 17.98 -15.85
CA LYS A 161 16.09 16.69 -16.46
C LYS A 161 17.44 16.18 -15.98
N ASP A 162 17.61 14.85 -15.93
CA ASP A 162 18.91 14.20 -15.72
C ASP A 162 19.76 14.16 -17.01
N ALA A 163 20.92 13.52 -16.95
CA ALA A 163 21.85 13.42 -18.09
C ALA A 163 21.27 12.57 -19.24
N GLU A 164 20.37 11.65 -18.92
CA GLU A 164 19.67 10.75 -19.84
C GLU A 164 18.41 11.40 -20.46
N GLY A 165 18.06 12.59 -19.99
CA GLY A 165 16.95 13.41 -20.49
C GLY A 165 15.60 13.13 -19.81
N ASN A 166 15.56 12.33 -18.74
CA ASN A 166 14.34 12.03 -17.99
C ASN A 166 13.95 13.21 -17.11
N ILE A 167 12.65 13.47 -17.00
CA ILE A 167 12.11 14.50 -16.12
C ILE A 167 12.17 14.00 -14.68
N VAL A 168 13.12 14.53 -13.90
CA VAL A 168 13.34 14.15 -12.50
C VAL A 168 12.63 15.07 -11.51
N LYS A 169 12.38 16.33 -11.91
CA LYS A 169 11.64 17.28 -11.07
C LYS A 169 10.74 18.20 -11.88
N ILE A 170 9.65 18.61 -11.24
CA ILE A 170 8.74 19.67 -11.68
C ILE A 170 8.53 20.62 -10.49
N ASP A 171 8.71 21.93 -10.69
CA ASP A 171 8.67 22.94 -9.62
C ASP A 171 9.58 22.58 -8.43
N LYS A 172 10.84 22.18 -8.73
CA LYS A 172 11.87 21.77 -7.76
C LYS A 172 11.55 20.52 -6.93
N GLN A 173 10.45 19.82 -7.23
CA GLN A 173 10.05 18.62 -6.52
C GLN A 173 10.13 17.39 -7.39
N LYS A 174 10.59 16.28 -6.78
CA LYS A 174 10.66 14.97 -7.43
C LYS A 174 9.32 14.59 -8.04
N THR A 175 9.37 13.91 -9.18
CA THR A 175 8.22 13.46 -9.96
C THR A 175 8.16 11.95 -10.05
N TRP A 176 6.94 11.43 -10.25
CA TRP A 176 6.68 10.00 -10.46
C TRP A 176 5.74 9.82 -11.65
N GLY A 177 5.96 8.74 -12.42
CA GLY A 177 5.13 8.42 -13.59
C GLY A 177 5.51 9.16 -14.88
N LEU A 178 6.69 9.76 -14.94
CA LEU A 178 7.16 10.53 -16.09
C LEU A 178 8.49 9.98 -16.61
N GLY A 179 8.63 10.03 -17.93
CA GLY A 179 9.87 9.75 -18.64
C GLY A 179 10.55 11.00 -19.14
N LYS A 180 10.98 10.97 -20.41
CA LYS A 180 11.70 12.08 -21.06
C LYS A 180 10.80 13.24 -21.46
N GLU A 181 9.52 12.98 -21.66
CA GLU A 181 8.55 13.95 -22.15
C GLU A 181 7.26 13.92 -21.33
N LEU A 182 6.49 15.00 -21.41
CA LEU A 182 5.17 15.09 -20.80
C LEU A 182 4.11 14.68 -21.83
N PRO A 183 3.31 13.64 -21.59
CA PRO A 183 2.15 13.33 -22.43
C PRO A 183 1.19 14.52 -22.56
N GLU A 184 0.54 14.66 -23.71
CA GLU A 184 -0.42 15.76 -23.93
C GLU A 184 -1.65 15.66 -23.02
N ASP A 185 -2.12 14.44 -22.79
CA ASP A 185 -3.28 14.11 -21.97
C ASP A 185 -2.92 13.78 -20.52
N LEU A 186 -1.72 14.19 -20.07
CA LEU A 186 -1.21 13.91 -18.75
C LEU A 186 -2.20 14.29 -17.65
N LYS A 187 -2.53 13.33 -16.80
CA LYS A 187 -3.41 13.50 -15.64
C LYS A 187 -2.62 13.56 -14.34
N GLU A 188 -3.21 14.17 -13.33
CA GLU A 188 -2.70 14.14 -11.96
C GLU A 188 -3.83 14.05 -10.96
N ILE A 189 -3.52 13.54 -9.77
CA ILE A 189 -4.43 13.58 -8.63
C ILE A 189 -4.49 15.04 -8.13
N LYS A 190 -5.67 15.65 -8.20
CA LYS A 190 -5.90 17.01 -7.69
C LYS A 190 -6.30 17.03 -6.24
N SER A 191 -7.11 16.06 -5.83
CA SER A 191 -7.51 15.92 -4.44
C SER A 191 -7.85 14.48 -4.09
N VAL A 192 -7.61 14.13 -2.84
CA VAL A 192 -8.15 12.93 -2.20
C VAL A 192 -8.85 13.40 -0.94
N ARG A 193 -10.12 13.04 -0.80
CA ARG A 193 -10.96 13.38 0.34
C ARG A 193 -11.38 12.13 1.08
N VAL A 194 -11.34 12.18 2.39
CA VAL A 194 -11.87 11.13 3.27
C VAL A 194 -13.07 11.69 4.00
N GLN A 195 -14.20 11.01 3.88
CA GLN A 195 -15.44 11.35 4.56
C GLN A 195 -15.75 10.19 5.50
N GLN A 196 -15.92 10.46 6.78
CA GLN A 196 -16.31 9.49 7.80
C GLN A 196 -17.45 10.11 8.64
N PRO A 197 -18.22 9.33 9.41
CA PRO A 197 -19.19 9.88 10.34
C PRO A 197 -18.57 10.97 11.22
N GLY A 198 -19.13 12.19 11.17
CA GLY A 198 -18.69 13.32 12.00
C GLY A 198 -17.33 13.94 11.65
N ARG A 199 -16.62 13.46 10.61
CA ARG A 199 -15.31 13.99 10.20
C ARG A 199 -15.10 13.95 8.69
N GLY A 200 -14.50 15.01 8.17
CA GLY A 200 -14.12 15.12 6.76
C GLY A 200 -12.75 15.77 6.65
N SER A 201 -11.92 15.25 5.76
CA SER A 201 -10.55 15.69 5.58
C SER A 201 -10.13 15.59 4.12
N VAL A 202 -9.17 16.44 3.76
CA VAL A 202 -8.53 16.41 2.45
C VAL A 202 -7.06 16.08 2.69
N PHE A 203 -6.48 15.26 1.82
CA PHE A 203 -5.05 14.99 1.86
C PHE A 203 -4.28 16.31 1.74
N VAL A 204 -3.23 16.45 2.56
CA VAL A 204 -2.29 17.57 2.43
C VAL A 204 -1.69 17.56 1.03
N ARG A 205 -1.40 18.73 0.46
CA ARG A 205 -0.92 18.82 -0.94
C ARG A 205 0.32 17.96 -1.18
N GLU A 206 1.22 17.91 -0.19
CA GLU A 206 2.43 17.09 -0.24
C GLU A 206 2.14 15.61 -0.51
N ALA A 207 1.03 15.06 0.03
CA ALA A 207 0.67 13.64 -0.11
C ALA A 207 0.32 13.21 -1.53
N ILE A 208 0.01 14.15 -2.43
CA ILE A 208 -0.45 13.88 -3.81
C ILE A 208 0.33 14.67 -4.88
N LYS A 209 1.25 15.54 -4.47
CA LYS A 209 1.95 16.44 -5.40
C LYS A 209 2.94 15.68 -6.29
N ASN A 210 2.98 16.06 -7.57
CA ASN A 210 3.89 15.54 -8.60
C ASN A 210 3.79 14.04 -8.88
N MET A 211 2.62 13.48 -8.61
CA MET A 211 2.26 12.11 -8.92
C MET A 211 1.38 12.13 -10.16
N PHE A 212 1.95 11.66 -11.26
CA PHE A 212 1.31 11.74 -12.57
C PHE A 212 0.80 10.40 -13.04
N ASP A 213 -0.11 10.50 -14.02
CA ASP A 213 -0.75 9.37 -14.67
C ASP A 213 -1.38 8.38 -13.68
N PRO A 214 -2.28 8.86 -12.79
CA PRO A 214 -2.96 7.98 -11.86
C PRO A 214 -3.88 7.02 -12.61
N THR A 215 -3.88 5.75 -12.19
CA THR A 215 -4.79 4.77 -12.77
C THR A 215 -6.25 5.10 -12.43
N MET A 216 -7.13 4.78 -13.37
CA MET A 216 -8.58 4.79 -13.19
C MET A 216 -9.17 3.37 -13.20
N ASP A 217 -8.31 2.36 -13.35
CA ASP A 217 -8.68 0.96 -13.42
C ASP A 217 -8.76 0.37 -12.01
N PHE A 218 -9.95 -0.12 -11.65
CA PHE A 218 -10.24 -0.70 -10.33
C PHE A 218 -9.47 -1.98 -10.06
N ASP A 219 -8.92 -2.61 -11.10
CA ASP A 219 -7.98 -3.67 -10.91
C ASP A 219 -6.69 -3.13 -10.28
N ASN A 220 -6.20 -1.98 -10.71
CA ASN A 220 -4.91 -1.43 -10.32
C ASN A 220 -4.98 -0.47 -9.12
N MET A 221 -6.12 -0.38 -8.44
CA MET A 221 -6.29 0.45 -7.26
C MET A 221 -7.30 -0.13 -6.28
N GLY A 222 -7.25 0.30 -5.03
CA GLY A 222 -8.22 -0.11 -4.05
C GLY A 222 -8.13 0.67 -2.75
N VAL A 223 -9.23 0.62 -2.01
CA VAL A 223 -9.30 1.11 -0.63
C VAL A 223 -9.73 -0.03 0.27
N THR A 224 -9.01 -0.21 1.37
CA THR A 224 -9.28 -1.23 2.37
C THR A 224 -9.06 -0.67 3.78
N SER A 225 -9.50 -1.39 4.81
CA SER A 225 -9.33 -0.95 6.20
C SER A 225 -9.15 -2.13 7.14
N ILE A 226 -8.37 -1.93 8.20
CA ILE A 226 -8.36 -2.87 9.35
C ILE A 226 -9.49 -2.52 10.33
N ASP A 227 -9.78 -1.24 10.49
CA ASP A 227 -10.83 -0.70 11.33
C ASP A 227 -11.25 0.69 10.83
N ASP A 228 -12.20 1.33 11.53
CA ASP A 228 -12.74 2.64 11.15
C ASP A 228 -11.71 3.76 11.12
N ASP A 229 -10.56 3.60 11.79
CA ASP A 229 -9.52 4.62 11.88
C ASP A 229 -8.32 4.33 10.99
N HIS A 230 -8.08 3.09 10.57
CA HIS A 230 -6.95 2.69 9.74
C HIS A 230 -7.42 2.25 8.36
N ILE A 231 -7.42 3.21 7.43
CA ILE A 231 -7.80 3.03 6.03
C ILE A 231 -6.53 3.09 5.18
N PHE A 232 -6.49 2.29 4.12
CA PHE A 232 -5.37 2.18 3.21
C PHE A 232 -5.86 2.37 1.78
N LEU A 233 -5.21 3.28 1.06
CA LEU A 233 -5.43 3.51 -0.36
C LEU A 233 -4.19 3.06 -1.10
N TYR A 234 -4.35 2.19 -2.10
CA TYR A 234 -3.26 1.83 -3.01
C TYR A 234 -3.63 2.10 -4.46
N MET A 235 -2.63 2.50 -5.26
CA MET A 235 -2.77 2.72 -6.71
C MET A 235 -1.47 2.35 -7.42
N ILE A 236 -1.57 1.56 -8.48
CA ILE A 236 -0.50 1.27 -9.43
C ILE A 236 -0.67 2.25 -10.59
N ASN A 237 0.24 3.22 -10.68
CA ASN A 237 0.16 4.39 -11.55
C ASN A 237 1.28 4.38 -12.60
N GLY A 238 1.15 5.26 -13.59
CA GLY A 238 2.08 5.34 -14.71
C GLY A 238 2.03 4.11 -15.62
N SER A 239 2.94 4.09 -16.59
CA SER A 239 3.03 3.04 -17.60
C SER A 239 4.48 2.66 -17.90
N GLY A 240 4.70 1.42 -18.35
CA GLY A 240 6.02 0.94 -18.77
C GLY A 240 7.09 1.08 -17.69
N GLU A 241 8.29 1.55 -18.08
CA GLU A 241 9.43 1.72 -17.18
C GLU A 241 9.23 2.79 -16.09
N HIS A 242 8.19 3.63 -16.22
CA HIS A 242 7.86 4.68 -15.24
C HIS A 242 6.70 4.30 -14.32
N ARG A 243 6.25 3.04 -14.38
CA ARG A 243 5.21 2.53 -13.49
C ARG A 243 5.66 2.56 -12.04
N TYR A 244 4.77 2.99 -11.16
CA TYR A 244 5.04 3.11 -9.73
C TYR A 244 3.79 2.81 -8.93
N THR A 245 3.97 2.15 -7.79
CA THR A 245 2.88 1.87 -6.88
C THR A 245 2.91 2.81 -5.70
N THR A 246 1.74 3.21 -5.26
CA THR A 246 1.55 4.19 -4.20
C THR A 246 0.67 3.57 -3.16
N PHE A 247 1.04 3.72 -1.90
CA PHE A 247 0.31 3.16 -0.77
C PHE A 247 0.21 4.21 0.33
N TRP A 248 -0.98 4.76 0.54
CA TRP A 248 -1.24 5.73 1.60
C TRP A 248 -1.82 5.04 2.82
N THR A 249 -1.31 5.43 3.99
CA THR A 249 -1.94 5.14 5.27
C THR A 249 -2.75 6.35 5.70
N ILE A 250 -4.04 6.14 5.91
CA ILE A 250 -4.99 7.12 6.39
C ILE A 250 -5.34 6.73 7.81
N LYS A 251 -4.99 7.61 8.76
CA LYS A 251 -5.35 7.45 10.16
C LYS A 251 -6.30 8.56 10.59
N GLU A 252 -7.46 8.18 11.16
CA GLU A 252 -8.46 9.14 11.64
C GLU A 252 -8.86 10.17 10.56
N GLY A 253 -8.97 9.70 9.32
CA GLY A 253 -9.27 10.52 8.14
C GLY A 253 -8.08 11.23 7.51
N ARG A 254 -6.92 11.32 8.17
CA ARG A 254 -5.75 12.06 7.66
C ARG A 254 -4.74 11.12 7.03
N ALA A 255 -4.22 11.46 5.85
CA ALA A 255 -3.06 10.78 5.29
C ALA A 255 -1.84 11.06 6.19
N ILE A 256 -1.33 10.04 6.87
CA ILE A 256 -0.17 10.16 7.78
C ILE A 256 1.12 9.69 7.13
N SER A 257 1.03 8.77 6.16
CA SER A 257 2.20 8.30 5.44
C SER A 257 1.85 7.83 4.03
N GLN A 258 2.89 7.77 3.20
CA GLN A 258 2.83 7.20 1.87
C GLN A 258 4.10 6.40 1.60
N ILE A 259 3.97 5.20 1.05
CA ILE A 259 5.06 4.47 0.42
C ILE A 259 4.91 4.61 -1.09
N ILE A 260 6.01 4.95 -1.76
CA ILE A 260 6.14 4.85 -3.21
C ILE A 260 7.10 3.70 -3.52
N TYR A 261 6.58 2.71 -4.23
CA TYR A 261 7.30 1.49 -4.58
C TYR A 261 7.37 1.37 -6.09
N SER A 262 8.56 1.51 -6.65
CA SER A 262 8.83 1.20 -8.05
C SER A 262 8.96 -0.31 -8.19
N ASN A 263 8.03 -0.92 -8.91
CA ASN A 263 8.04 -2.36 -9.15
C ASN A 263 8.45 -2.57 -10.63
N PRO A 264 9.74 -2.84 -10.92
CA PRO A 264 10.13 -3.25 -12.26
C PRO A 264 9.37 -4.54 -12.62
N GLU A 265 8.85 -4.62 -13.84
CA GLU A 265 8.36 -5.88 -14.41
C GLU A 265 9.51 -6.87 -14.61
#